data_AF-A0A2D9GQJ2-F1
#
_entry.id   AF-A0A2D9GQJ2-F1
#
_cell.length_a   1.000
_cell.length_b   1.000
_cell.length_c   1.000
_cell.angle_alpha   90.00
_cell.angle_beta   90.00
_cell.angle_gamma   90.00
#
_symmetry.space_group_name_H-M   'P 1'
#
loop_
_entity.id
_entity.type
_entity.pdbx_description
1 polymer ?
#
loop_
_entity_poly.entity_id
_entity_poly.type
_entity_poly.pdbx_seq_one_letter_code
_entity_poly.pdbx_strand_id
1 'polypeptide(L)'
;MDKKDNSIKRDIVFAVIGIAIFYAVLGVANWLDGAFGLIEAFTFVDIASTVTKTLVASALAFALLKIGFRHTLGRDIGKTFDEGWDETPSPNKARLIIIAVLVFFASIMLSGASASLRDLSVERSGVIPGLSLPVSDEARDLIVGYEVGGKIYYQKYLSGPTWPGGASGVTIGFGYDLGYNNATQIRKDWGGLLSSSEVNALISVSGRKGGAGKYALASVKNRVRVSWDEAQEVFDGSTLPRFAKTTQTAFRLSEDRLHPHSNGALVSIVFNRGASMKGSRRREMANIRDHIAAGYAGRVPREIRSMKRLWQGRGLDGLIKRRDAEAGLFERGLKMRN
;
A
#
# COMPACT_ATOMS: atom_id res chain seq x y z
N MET A 1 4.95 -56.67 -21.50
CA MET A 1 4.13 -55.56 -20.98
C MET A 1 4.88 -54.69 -19.95
N ASP A 2 6.15 -54.96 -19.62
CA ASP A 2 6.85 -54.33 -18.47
C ASP A 2 7.64 -53.03 -18.71
N LYS A 3 8.12 -52.72 -19.91
CA LYS A 3 8.97 -51.53 -20.11
C LYS A 3 8.21 -50.19 -20.07
N LYS A 4 6.94 -50.19 -20.49
CA LYS A 4 6.08 -48.99 -20.57
C LYS A 4 5.59 -48.55 -19.18
N ASP A 5 5.29 -49.51 -18.31
CA ASP A 5 4.85 -49.26 -16.93
C ASP A 5 6.02 -48.78 -16.04
N ASN A 6 7.23 -49.32 -16.26
CA ASN A 6 8.43 -48.87 -15.56
C ASN A 6 8.86 -47.44 -15.92
N SER A 7 8.61 -46.97 -17.14
CA SER A 7 8.87 -45.57 -17.54
C SER A 7 7.94 -44.59 -16.81
N ILE A 8 6.64 -44.91 -16.75
CA ILE A 8 5.65 -44.05 -16.09
C ILE A 8 5.89 -44.00 -14.58
N LYS A 9 6.21 -45.14 -13.96
CA LYS A 9 6.61 -45.21 -12.55
C LYS A 9 7.86 -44.38 -12.27
N ARG A 10 8.86 -44.42 -13.14
CA ARG A 10 10.10 -43.63 -13.00
C ARG A 10 9.84 -42.12 -13.09
N ASP A 11 8.97 -41.70 -14.00
CA ASP A 11 8.63 -40.28 -14.18
C ASP A 11 7.78 -39.74 -13.01
N ILE A 12 6.88 -40.55 -12.45
CA ILE A 12 6.15 -40.22 -11.21
C ILE A 12 7.11 -40.12 -10.03
N VAL A 13 8.08 -41.03 -9.91
CA VAL A 13 9.11 -40.99 -8.86
C VAL A 13 9.94 -39.71 -8.96
N PHE A 14 10.37 -39.29 -10.15
CA PHE A 14 11.08 -38.03 -10.31
C PHE A 14 10.23 -36.81 -9.96
N ALA A 15 8.94 -36.80 -10.29
CA ALA A 15 8.03 -35.73 -9.90
C ALA A 15 7.83 -35.66 -8.38
N VAL A 16 7.67 -36.80 -7.72
CA VAL A 16 7.53 -36.89 -6.25
C VAL A 16 8.82 -36.47 -5.54
N ILE A 17 9.99 -36.86 -6.06
CA ILE A 17 11.29 -36.42 -5.53
C ILE A 17 11.44 -34.90 -5.69
N GLY A 18 11.05 -34.33 -6.84
CA GLY A 18 11.06 -32.88 -7.06
C GLY A 18 10.16 -32.13 -6.07
N ILE A 19 8.98 -32.66 -5.77
CA ILE A 19 8.06 -32.11 -4.76
C ILE A 19 8.63 -32.24 -3.33
N ALA A 20 9.28 -33.36 -3.02
CA ALA A 20 9.90 -33.56 -1.70
C ALA A 20 11.08 -32.60 -1.47
N ILE A 21 11.93 -32.40 -2.48
CA ILE A 21 13.01 -31.41 -2.44
C ILE A 21 12.43 -30.00 -2.27
N PHE A 22 11.32 -29.68 -2.95
CA PHE A 22 10.61 -28.41 -2.79
C PHE A 22 10.16 -28.15 -1.34
N TYR A 23 9.53 -29.12 -0.68
CA TYR A 23 9.11 -28.96 0.71
C TYR A 23 10.29 -28.90 1.69
N ALA A 24 11.40 -29.60 1.39
CA ALA A 24 12.62 -29.52 2.19
C ALA A 24 13.26 -28.12 2.09
N VAL A 25 13.37 -27.56 0.89
CA VAL A 25 13.92 -26.20 0.68
C VAL A 25 13.04 -25.13 1.32
N LEU A 26 11.71 -25.25 1.22
CA LEU A 26 10.76 -24.37 1.91
C LEU A 26 10.86 -24.47 3.43
N GLY A 27 10.99 -25.69 3.97
CA GLY A 27 11.18 -25.92 5.40
C GLY A 27 12.47 -25.28 5.91
N VAL A 28 13.58 -25.42 5.17
CA VAL A 28 14.86 -24.79 5.52
C VAL A 28 14.78 -23.27 5.41
N ALA A 29 14.12 -22.73 4.38
CA ALA A 29 13.94 -21.28 4.22
C ALA A 29 13.12 -20.68 5.38
N ASN A 30 12.00 -21.31 5.75
CA ASN A 30 11.18 -20.86 6.88
C ASN A 30 11.91 -21.02 8.23
N TRP A 31 12.71 -22.07 8.39
CA TRP A 31 13.53 -22.28 9.59
C TRP A 31 14.64 -21.23 9.71
N LEU A 32 15.32 -20.89 8.61
CA LEU A 32 16.35 -19.84 8.60
C LEU A 32 15.77 -18.46 8.89
N ASP A 33 14.57 -18.17 8.38
CA ASP A 33 13.85 -16.91 8.66
C ASP A 33 13.47 -16.80 10.14
N GLY A 34 12.94 -17.88 10.72
CA GLY A 34 12.61 -17.95 12.15
C GLY A 34 13.82 -18.00 13.09
N ALA A 35 14.95 -18.55 12.65
CA ALA A 35 16.14 -18.75 13.48
C ALA A 35 17.07 -17.53 13.52
N PHE A 36 17.12 -16.72 12.45
CA PHE A 36 18.14 -15.69 12.33
C PHE A 36 17.65 -14.24 12.43
N GLY A 37 16.35 -13.95 12.35
CA GLY A 37 15.78 -12.65 12.73
C GLY A 37 16.56 -11.41 12.24
N LEU A 38 17.12 -11.46 11.02
CA LEU A 38 18.04 -10.44 10.50
C LEU A 38 17.52 -9.86 9.16
N ILE A 39 16.87 -8.71 9.29
CA ILE A 39 17.04 -7.44 8.54
C ILE A 39 16.93 -7.45 7.00
N GLU A 40 16.03 -6.58 6.54
CA GLU A 40 15.94 -5.88 5.24
C GLU A 40 16.33 -6.66 3.97
N ALA A 41 15.34 -7.23 3.29
CA ALA A 41 15.37 -7.33 1.83
C ALA A 41 14.03 -7.85 1.27
N PHE A 42 13.32 -6.98 0.54
CA PHE A 42 12.83 -7.43 -0.77
C PHE A 42 14.06 -8.02 -1.49
N THR A 43 14.20 -9.35 -1.59
CA THR A 43 14.91 -10.00 -2.72
C THR A 43 15.01 -11.52 -2.62
N PHE A 44 15.18 -12.20 -1.47
CA PHE A 44 15.46 -13.66 -1.57
C PHE A 44 14.20 -14.52 -1.79
N VAL A 45 13.13 -14.29 -1.03
CA VAL A 45 11.87 -15.05 -1.16
C VAL A 45 11.16 -14.74 -2.48
N ASP A 46 11.19 -13.48 -2.93
CA ASP A 46 10.57 -13.08 -4.20
C ASP A 46 11.34 -13.57 -5.42
N ILE A 47 12.69 -13.57 -5.38
CA ILE A 47 13.51 -14.16 -6.44
C ILE A 47 13.30 -15.67 -6.48
N ALA A 48 13.32 -16.36 -5.33
CA ALA A 48 13.08 -17.80 -5.28
C ALA A 48 11.66 -18.17 -5.79
N SER A 49 10.65 -17.39 -5.41
CA SER A 49 9.27 -17.53 -5.89
C SER A 49 9.17 -17.31 -7.41
N THR A 50 9.86 -16.30 -7.94
CA THR A 50 9.85 -15.97 -9.37
C THR A 50 10.58 -17.04 -10.19
N VAL A 51 11.75 -17.48 -9.75
CA VAL A 51 12.51 -18.57 -10.39
C VAL A 51 11.69 -19.86 -10.39
N THR A 52 11.06 -20.20 -9.26
CA THR A 52 10.24 -21.41 -9.13
C THR A 52 9.02 -21.37 -10.04
N LYS A 53 8.28 -20.24 -10.07
CA LYS A 53 7.13 -20.07 -10.98
C LYS A 53 7.54 -20.19 -12.45
N THR A 54 8.70 -19.65 -12.81
CA THR A 54 9.26 -19.74 -14.17
C THR A 54 9.60 -21.19 -14.54
N LEU A 55 10.20 -21.95 -13.63
CA LEU A 55 10.52 -23.37 -13.84
C LEU A 55 9.26 -24.23 -13.98
N VAL A 56 8.24 -24.01 -13.13
CA VAL A 56 6.97 -24.74 -13.18
C VAL A 56 6.21 -24.41 -14.47
N ALA A 57 6.15 -23.15 -14.87
CA ALA A 57 5.52 -22.74 -16.14
C ALA A 57 6.23 -23.35 -17.35
N SER A 58 7.56 -23.42 -17.32
CA SER A 58 8.36 -24.04 -18.39
C SER A 58 8.11 -25.55 -18.49
N ALA A 59 8.01 -26.24 -17.35
CA ALA A 59 7.69 -27.67 -17.30
C ALA A 59 6.26 -27.97 -17.81
N LEU A 60 5.28 -27.15 -17.44
CA LEU A 60 3.90 -27.24 -17.92
C LEU A 60 3.79 -26.98 -19.43
N ALA A 61 4.48 -25.96 -19.94
CA ALA A 61 4.52 -25.67 -21.37
C ALA A 61 5.13 -26.84 -22.17
N PHE A 62 6.21 -27.44 -21.66
CA PHE A 62 6.83 -28.63 -22.25
C PHE A 62 5.89 -29.85 -22.22
N ALA A 63 5.17 -30.06 -21.12
CA ALA A 63 4.18 -31.13 -21.00
C ALA A 63 3.02 -30.94 -21.99
N LEU A 64 2.50 -29.72 -22.13
CA LEU A 64 1.43 -29.39 -23.08
C LEU A 64 1.87 -29.53 -24.53
N LEU A 65 3.10 -29.16 -24.87
CA LEU A 65 3.71 -29.45 -26.17
C LEU A 65 3.73 -30.96 -26.45
N LYS A 66 4.16 -31.76 -25.47
CA LYS A 66 4.23 -33.22 -25.63
C LYS A 66 2.85 -33.86 -25.78
N ILE A 67 1.85 -33.37 -25.05
CA ILE A 67 0.45 -33.80 -25.14
C ILE A 67 -0.16 -33.38 -26.48
N GLY A 68 0.00 -32.12 -26.87
CA GLY A 68 -0.48 -31.57 -28.14
C GLY A 68 0.14 -32.29 -29.34
N PHE A 69 1.45 -32.52 -29.30
CA PHE A 69 2.18 -33.29 -30.31
C PHE A 69 1.61 -34.70 -30.48
N ARG A 70 1.37 -35.42 -29.37
CA ARG A 70 0.74 -36.76 -29.39
C ARG A 70 -0.68 -36.76 -29.93
N HIS A 71 -1.47 -35.71 -29.69
CA HIS A 71 -2.88 -35.66 -30.10
C HIS A 71 -3.13 -35.05 -31.48
N THR A 72 -2.18 -34.33 -32.08
CA THR A 72 -2.37 -33.65 -33.37
C THR A 72 -1.45 -34.15 -34.50
N LEU A 73 -0.19 -34.50 -34.21
CA LEU A 73 0.81 -34.86 -35.23
C LEU A 73 1.31 -36.31 -35.08
N GLY A 74 1.33 -36.83 -33.85
CA GLY A 74 1.90 -38.14 -33.51
C GLY A 74 0.97 -39.32 -33.67
N ARG A 75 0.04 -39.30 -34.65
CA ARG A 75 -0.69 -40.54 -35.00
C ARG A 75 0.13 -41.43 -35.94
N ASP A 76 1.02 -40.84 -36.75
CA ASP A 76 1.74 -41.56 -37.82
C ASP A 76 3.25 -41.27 -37.90
N ILE A 77 3.85 -40.58 -36.91
CA ILE A 77 5.27 -40.15 -36.96
C ILE A 77 5.97 -40.46 -35.62
N GLY A 78 6.65 -41.61 -35.54
CA GLY A 78 7.48 -42.03 -34.40
C GLY A 78 6.75 -42.64 -33.19
N LYS A 79 7.43 -43.54 -32.46
CA LYS A 79 6.92 -44.15 -31.21
C LYS A 79 7.23 -43.29 -29.98
N THR A 80 8.20 -42.38 -30.10
CA THR A 80 8.62 -41.43 -29.06
C THR A 80 8.52 -39.98 -29.55
N PHE A 81 8.55 -39.03 -28.60
CA PHE A 81 8.48 -37.60 -28.94
C PHE A 81 9.70 -37.16 -29.75
N ASP A 82 10.89 -37.66 -29.39
CA ASP A 82 12.14 -37.28 -30.04
C ASP A 82 12.18 -37.78 -31.50
N GLU A 83 11.76 -39.03 -31.73
CA GLU A 83 11.59 -39.59 -33.09
C GLU A 83 10.60 -38.79 -33.94
N GLY A 84 9.42 -38.49 -33.39
CA GLY A 84 8.42 -37.72 -34.11
C GLY A 84 8.84 -36.28 -34.36
N TRP A 85 9.57 -35.67 -33.41
CA TRP A 85 10.10 -34.32 -33.55
C TRP A 85 11.12 -34.28 -34.69
N ASP A 86 12.07 -35.19 -34.74
CA ASP A 86 13.10 -35.20 -35.79
C ASP A 86 12.50 -35.35 -37.19
N GLU A 87 11.48 -36.20 -37.34
CA GLU A 87 10.76 -36.44 -38.59
C GLU A 87 9.75 -35.33 -38.98
N THR A 88 9.45 -34.38 -38.07
CA THR A 88 8.49 -33.30 -38.37
C THR A 88 9.07 -32.33 -39.42
N PRO A 89 8.34 -32.03 -40.52
CA PRO A 89 8.77 -31.04 -41.51
C PRO A 89 9.03 -29.66 -40.89
N SER A 90 10.10 -28.99 -41.34
CA SER A 90 10.56 -27.71 -40.79
C SER A 90 9.48 -26.60 -40.69
N PRO A 91 8.51 -26.46 -41.63
CA PRO A 91 7.44 -25.45 -41.49
C PRO A 91 6.50 -25.73 -40.30
N ASN A 92 6.30 -27.00 -39.96
CA ASN A 92 5.44 -27.42 -38.84
C ASN A 92 6.18 -27.29 -37.50
N LYS A 93 7.51 -27.55 -37.47
CA LYS A 93 8.37 -27.24 -36.31
C LYS A 93 8.29 -25.77 -35.92
N ALA A 94 8.36 -24.87 -36.91
CA ALA A 94 8.25 -23.42 -36.67
C ALA A 94 6.90 -23.02 -36.03
N ARG A 95 5.78 -23.59 -36.51
CA ARG A 95 4.45 -23.33 -35.93
C ARG A 95 4.33 -23.82 -34.49
N LEU A 96 4.87 -25.00 -34.18
CA LEU A 96 4.88 -25.55 -32.81
C LEU A 96 5.73 -24.70 -31.85
N ILE A 97 6.89 -24.21 -32.30
CA ILE A 97 7.73 -23.30 -31.53
C ILE A 97 6.99 -21.99 -31.25
N ILE A 98 6.28 -21.43 -32.24
CA ILE A 98 5.49 -20.21 -32.04
C ILE A 98 4.38 -20.43 -31.00
N ILE A 99 3.66 -21.55 -31.07
CA ILE A 99 2.61 -21.88 -30.08
C ILE A 99 3.22 -22.04 -28.67
N ALA A 100 4.37 -22.73 -28.57
CA ALA A 100 5.11 -22.88 -27.30
C ALA A 100 5.46 -21.53 -26.68
N VAL A 101 6.00 -20.62 -27.50
CA VAL A 101 6.38 -19.27 -27.09
C VAL A 101 5.14 -18.47 -26.67
N LEU A 102 4.03 -18.54 -27.41
CA LEU A 102 2.79 -17.86 -27.06
C LEU A 102 2.18 -18.37 -25.74
N VAL A 103 2.22 -19.69 -25.50
CA VAL A 103 1.76 -20.29 -24.23
C VAL A 103 2.67 -19.90 -23.08
N PHE A 104 4.00 -19.85 -23.29
CA PHE A 104 4.96 -19.37 -22.31
C PHE A 104 4.70 -17.89 -21.94
N PHE A 105 4.53 -17.02 -22.93
CA PHE A 105 4.19 -15.61 -22.69
C PHE A 105 2.82 -15.43 -22.04
N ALA A 106 1.80 -16.20 -22.44
CA ALA A 106 0.49 -16.18 -21.80
C ALA A 106 0.57 -16.64 -20.33
N SER A 107 1.42 -17.62 -20.02
CA SER A 107 1.65 -18.12 -18.66
C SER A 107 2.38 -17.09 -17.79
N ILE A 108 3.37 -16.38 -18.36
CA ILE A 108 4.01 -15.24 -17.69
C ILE A 108 2.98 -14.14 -17.42
N MET A 109 2.16 -13.77 -18.41
CA MET A 109 1.10 -12.78 -18.27
C MET A 109 0.07 -13.18 -17.22
N LEU A 110 -0.36 -14.45 -17.17
CA LEU A 110 -1.24 -14.96 -16.11
C LEU A 110 -0.56 -15.00 -14.73
N SER A 111 0.75 -15.26 -14.66
CA SER A 111 1.49 -15.22 -13.40
C SER A 111 1.67 -13.79 -12.87
N GLY A 112 1.86 -12.82 -13.77
CA GLY A 112 1.81 -11.38 -13.46
C GLY A 112 0.41 -10.90 -13.10
N ALA A 113 -0.62 -11.48 -13.73
CA ALA A 113 -2.02 -11.29 -13.35
C ALA A 113 -2.31 -11.89 -11.97
N SER A 114 -1.67 -12.99 -11.55
CA SER A 114 -1.83 -13.57 -10.21
C SER A 114 -1.16 -12.73 -9.12
N ALA A 115 -0.08 -12.02 -9.44
CA ALA A 115 0.53 -11.05 -8.53
C ALA A 115 -0.37 -9.82 -8.34
N SER A 116 -1.01 -9.35 -9.41
CA SER A 116 -1.99 -8.25 -9.36
C SER A 116 -3.38 -8.66 -8.86
N LEU A 117 -3.77 -9.93 -8.99
CA LEU A 117 -4.99 -10.50 -8.41
C LEU A 117 -4.81 -10.89 -6.94
N ARG A 118 -3.60 -11.28 -6.51
CA ARG A 118 -3.25 -11.37 -5.08
C ARG A 118 -3.19 -9.99 -4.43
N ASP A 119 -2.79 -8.96 -5.16
CA ASP A 119 -2.87 -7.56 -4.71
C ASP A 119 -4.32 -7.05 -4.63
N LEU A 120 -5.26 -7.72 -5.31
CA LEU A 120 -6.71 -7.49 -5.18
C LEU A 120 -7.39 -8.39 -4.12
N SER A 121 -6.74 -9.48 -3.68
CA SER A 121 -7.31 -10.46 -2.76
C SER A 121 -6.58 -10.58 -1.41
N VAL A 122 -5.54 -9.79 -1.18
CA VAL A 122 -5.00 -9.51 0.15
C VAL A 122 -5.50 -8.13 0.51
N GLU A 123 -6.70 -8.08 1.07
CA GLU A 123 -7.21 -6.89 1.73
C GLU A 123 -6.23 -6.60 2.90
N ARG A 124 -5.30 -5.64 2.71
CA ARG A 124 -4.58 -5.02 3.82
C ARG A 124 -5.57 -4.20 4.63
N SER A 125 -6.54 -4.82 5.28
CA SER A 125 -7.18 -4.19 6.43
C SER A 125 -6.22 -4.26 7.63
N GLY A 126 -5.00 -3.76 7.43
CA GLY A 126 -4.05 -3.45 8.49
C GLY A 126 -4.61 -2.27 9.25
N VAL A 127 -4.88 -2.47 10.53
CA VAL A 127 -5.24 -1.37 11.43
C VAL A 127 -3.95 -0.83 12.00
N ILE A 128 -3.76 0.49 11.93
CA ILE A 128 -2.61 1.14 12.54
C ILE A 128 -2.66 0.92 14.06
N PRO A 129 -1.64 0.27 14.66
CA PRO A 129 -1.66 -0.10 16.06
C PRO A 129 -1.55 1.13 16.99
N GLY A 130 -2.05 0.99 18.22
CA GLY A 130 -1.85 1.99 19.28
C GLY A 130 -2.66 3.28 19.16
N LEU A 131 -3.58 3.38 18.19
CA LEU A 131 -4.47 4.54 18.07
C LEU A 131 -5.69 4.42 18.99
N SER A 132 -6.06 5.51 19.66
CA SER A 132 -7.29 5.56 20.47
C SER A 132 -8.57 5.45 19.65
N LEU A 133 -8.48 5.70 18.35
CA LEU A 133 -9.53 5.49 17.37
C LEU A 133 -8.89 4.69 16.22
N PRO A 134 -9.29 3.43 15.99
CA PRO A 134 -8.69 2.58 14.96
C PRO A 134 -8.77 3.22 13.58
N VAL A 135 -7.67 3.21 12.82
CA VAL A 135 -7.57 3.75 11.45
C VAL A 135 -6.93 2.67 10.58
N SER A 136 -7.45 2.44 9.37
CA SER A 136 -6.85 1.47 8.45
C SER A 136 -5.66 2.06 7.68
N ASP A 137 -4.82 1.19 7.12
CA ASP A 137 -3.74 1.56 6.21
C ASP A 137 -4.23 2.40 5.02
N GLU A 138 -5.34 2.03 4.39
CA GLU A 138 -5.91 2.81 3.27
C GLU A 138 -6.39 4.19 3.69
N ALA A 139 -6.83 4.32 4.94
CA ALA A 139 -7.19 5.63 5.47
C ALA A 139 -5.96 6.48 5.77
N ARG A 140 -4.89 5.88 6.32
CA ARG A 140 -3.58 6.51 6.48
C ARG A 140 -3.07 7.00 5.13
N ASP A 141 -3.09 6.13 4.12
CA ASP A 141 -2.66 6.44 2.75
C ASP A 141 -3.50 7.54 2.11
N LEU A 142 -4.83 7.52 2.33
CA LEU A 142 -5.71 8.60 1.86
C LEU A 142 -5.33 9.94 2.49
N ILE A 143 -5.10 9.98 3.80
CA ILE A 143 -4.72 11.21 4.51
C ILE A 143 -3.40 11.72 3.93
N VAL A 144 -2.35 10.89 3.94
CA VAL A 144 -1.02 11.25 3.42
C VAL A 144 -1.10 11.68 1.96
N GLY A 145 -1.83 10.95 1.12
CA GLY A 145 -2.00 11.28 -0.30
C GLY A 145 -2.58 12.67 -0.53
N TYR A 146 -3.56 13.10 0.28
CA TYR A 146 -4.12 14.44 0.21
C TYR A 146 -3.28 15.53 0.89
N GLU A 147 -2.40 15.17 1.83
CA GLU A 147 -1.50 16.13 2.47
C GLU A 147 -0.26 16.43 1.63
N VAL A 148 0.31 15.43 0.94
CA VAL A 148 1.60 15.59 0.24
C VAL A 148 1.61 15.20 -1.24
N GLY A 149 0.46 14.86 -1.83
CA GLY A 149 0.36 14.56 -3.26
C GLY A 149 1.05 13.25 -3.70
N GLY A 150 1.40 12.38 -2.74
CA GLY A 150 2.05 11.09 -2.97
C GLY A 150 3.59 11.13 -2.96
N LYS A 151 4.21 9.94 -2.92
CA LYS A 151 5.65 9.76 -2.70
C LYS A 151 6.54 10.48 -3.71
N ILE A 152 6.21 10.39 -5.00
CA ILE A 152 6.97 11.04 -6.07
C ILE A 152 6.94 12.57 -5.93
N TYR A 153 5.76 13.15 -5.68
CA TYR A 153 5.62 14.59 -5.50
C TYR A 153 6.35 15.04 -4.24
N TYR A 154 6.19 14.30 -3.14
CA TYR A 154 6.85 14.59 -1.87
C TYR A 154 8.38 14.64 -2.02
N GLN A 155 8.98 13.58 -2.58
CA GLN A 155 10.43 13.50 -2.74
C GLN A 155 10.98 14.67 -3.57
N LYS A 156 10.24 15.06 -4.62
CA LYS A 156 10.64 16.14 -5.53
C LYS A 156 10.46 17.53 -4.95
N TYR A 157 9.41 17.78 -4.18
CA TYR A 157 8.99 19.15 -3.82
C TYR A 157 8.87 19.42 -2.31
N LEU A 158 8.66 18.40 -1.48
CA LEU A 158 8.29 18.54 -0.06
C LEU A 158 9.25 17.85 0.92
N SER A 159 10.34 17.25 0.43
CA SER A 159 11.39 16.65 1.27
C SER A 159 12.16 17.69 2.10
N GLY A 160 12.07 18.98 1.76
CA GLY A 160 12.63 20.07 2.55
C GLY A 160 11.59 20.80 3.40
N PRO A 161 12.03 21.60 4.38
CA PRO A 161 11.17 22.55 5.07
C PRO A 161 10.49 23.52 4.10
N THR A 162 9.21 23.80 4.36
CA THR A 162 8.40 24.75 3.59
C THR A 162 7.59 25.66 4.51
N TRP A 163 6.95 26.69 3.96
CA TRP A 163 5.98 27.51 4.68
C TRP A 163 4.69 27.62 3.85
N PRO A 164 3.59 26.96 4.27
CA PRO A 164 2.39 26.86 3.45
C PRO A 164 1.52 28.13 3.49
N GLY A 165 1.84 29.12 4.33
CA GLY A 165 1.12 30.39 4.42
C GLY A 165 0.28 30.58 5.68
N GLY A 166 -0.42 31.72 5.75
CA GLY A 166 -1.37 32.01 6.82
C GLY A 166 -0.72 32.10 8.20
N ALA A 167 -1.29 31.40 9.19
CA ALA A 167 -0.78 31.35 10.57
C ALA A 167 0.23 30.21 10.80
N SER A 168 0.58 29.45 9.76
CA SER A 168 1.47 28.30 9.87
C SER A 168 2.91 28.71 10.22
N GLY A 169 3.64 27.81 10.87
CA GLY A 169 5.10 27.88 10.99
C GLY A 169 5.80 27.17 9.84
N VAL A 170 7.10 26.94 10.02
CA VAL A 170 7.85 26.07 9.10
C VAL A 170 7.30 24.65 9.19
N THR A 171 6.99 24.03 8.06
CA THR A 171 6.39 22.70 7.97
C THR A 171 7.34 21.72 7.29
N ILE A 172 7.44 20.50 7.84
CA ILE A 172 8.24 19.38 7.32
C ILE A 172 7.40 18.10 7.30
N GLY A 173 7.89 17.04 6.65
CA GLY A 173 7.23 15.73 6.62
C GLY A 173 5.78 15.83 6.11
N PHE A 174 4.90 15.03 6.68
CA PHE A 174 3.47 15.03 6.35
C PHE A 174 2.71 16.05 7.18
N GLY A 175 2.92 17.34 6.87
CA GLY A 175 2.20 18.45 7.51
C GLY A 175 2.60 18.75 8.96
N TYR A 176 3.81 18.35 9.38
CA TYR A 176 4.31 18.61 10.73
C TYR A 176 4.76 20.07 10.86
N ASP A 177 3.94 20.90 11.52
CA ASP A 177 4.19 22.33 11.71
C ASP A 177 5.06 22.60 12.96
N LEU A 178 6.30 23.04 12.74
CA LEU A 178 7.27 23.37 13.79
C LEU A 178 6.84 24.58 14.61
N GLY A 179 6.03 25.47 14.05
CA GLY A 179 5.46 26.61 14.77
C GLY A 179 4.50 26.19 15.89
N TYR A 180 3.85 25.03 15.77
CA TYR A 180 2.88 24.54 16.77
C TYR A 180 3.44 23.44 17.69
N ASN A 181 4.66 22.98 17.46
CA ASN A 181 5.32 21.98 18.30
C ASN A 181 6.50 22.62 19.03
N ASN A 182 6.61 22.38 20.35
CA ASN A 182 7.72 22.89 21.16
C ASN A 182 9.01 22.06 20.96
N ALA A 183 10.13 22.55 21.49
CA ALA A 183 11.44 21.91 21.37
C ALA A 183 11.47 20.46 21.88
N THR A 184 10.80 20.18 23.00
CA THR A 184 10.72 18.84 23.59
C THR A 184 10.00 17.87 22.66
N GLN A 185 8.86 18.29 22.11
CA GLN A 185 8.09 17.48 21.17
C GLN A 185 8.87 17.23 19.88
N ILE A 186 9.52 18.26 19.33
CA ILE A 186 10.35 18.11 18.11
C ILE A 186 11.49 17.12 18.36
N ARG A 187 12.19 17.21 19.50
CA ARG A 187 13.27 16.27 19.84
C ARG A 187 12.76 14.84 20.02
N LYS A 188 11.59 14.68 20.64
CA LYS A 188 10.95 13.37 20.81
C LYS A 188 10.57 12.74 19.48
N ASP A 189 9.98 13.52 18.58
CA ASP A 189 9.41 13.00 17.34
C ASP A 189 10.48 12.77 16.27
N TRP A 190 11.49 13.64 16.18
CA TRP A 190 12.49 13.60 15.10
C TRP A 190 13.86 13.08 15.56
N GLY A 191 14.06 12.93 16.88
CA GLY A 191 15.30 12.38 17.42
C GLY A 191 15.46 10.91 17.06
N GLY A 192 16.67 10.50 16.69
CA GLY A 192 16.96 9.14 16.22
C GLY A 192 16.66 8.91 14.74
N LEU A 193 15.74 9.69 14.16
CA LEU A 193 15.45 9.68 12.72
C LEU A 193 16.33 10.68 11.96
N LEU A 194 16.50 11.89 12.50
CA LEU A 194 17.37 12.92 11.93
C LEU A 194 18.63 13.08 12.77
N SER A 195 19.69 13.63 12.17
CA SER A 195 20.90 13.95 12.92
C SER A 195 20.62 14.99 14.01
N SER A 196 21.41 14.98 15.10
CA SER A 196 21.30 15.99 16.16
C SER A 196 21.42 17.42 15.62
N SER A 197 22.18 17.64 14.54
CA SER A 197 22.34 18.93 13.91
C SER A 197 21.07 19.40 13.19
N GLU A 198 20.36 18.49 12.54
CA GLU A 198 19.09 18.74 11.87
C GLU A 198 17.98 18.98 12.89
N VAL A 199 17.88 18.13 13.92
CA VAL A 199 16.91 18.31 15.01
C VAL A 199 17.09 19.67 15.69
N ASN A 200 18.33 20.08 15.97
CA ASN A 200 18.60 21.41 16.53
C ASN A 200 18.23 22.55 15.57
N ALA A 201 18.40 22.36 14.25
CA ALA A 201 17.94 23.32 13.26
C ALA A 201 16.40 23.44 13.29
N LEU A 202 15.67 22.33 13.37
CA LEU A 202 14.20 22.33 13.50
C LEU A 202 13.74 23.02 14.80
N ILE A 203 14.40 22.75 15.92
CA ILE A 203 14.10 23.37 17.22
C ILE A 203 14.30 24.90 17.16
N SER A 204 15.30 25.40 16.41
CA SER A 204 15.57 26.84 16.32
C SER A 204 14.41 27.67 15.75
N VAL A 205 13.50 27.03 15.00
CA VAL A 205 12.31 27.66 14.40
C VAL A 205 11.01 27.31 15.13
N SER A 206 11.10 26.55 16.23
CA SER A 206 9.97 26.16 17.06
C SER A 206 9.20 27.38 17.58
N GLY A 207 7.87 27.29 17.59
CA GLY A 207 7.00 28.37 18.07
C GLY A 207 6.83 29.55 17.12
N ARG A 208 7.62 29.64 16.04
CA ARG A 208 7.55 30.74 15.07
C ARG A 208 6.42 30.49 14.07
N LYS A 209 5.41 31.37 14.07
CA LYS A 209 4.17 31.26 13.29
C LYS A 209 3.98 32.47 12.36
N GLY A 210 3.12 32.32 11.35
CA GLY A 210 2.79 33.37 10.40
C GLY A 210 4.01 34.01 9.75
N GLY A 211 4.08 35.35 9.73
CA GLY A 211 5.22 36.07 9.17
C GLY A 211 6.57 35.67 9.78
N ALA A 212 6.62 35.43 11.10
CA ALA A 212 7.85 34.98 11.76
C ALA A 212 8.26 33.57 11.30
N GLY A 213 7.29 32.68 11.05
CA GLY A 213 7.54 31.36 10.46
C GLY A 213 8.07 31.45 9.04
N LYS A 214 7.50 32.34 8.21
CA LYS A 214 7.98 32.61 6.85
C LYS A 214 9.45 33.04 6.84
N TYR A 215 9.84 33.97 7.72
CA TYR A 215 11.23 34.42 7.81
C TYR A 215 12.17 33.35 8.34
N ALA A 216 11.71 32.56 9.32
CA ALA A 216 12.48 31.47 9.91
C ALA A 216 12.79 30.34 8.92
N LEU A 217 12.00 30.16 7.87
CA LEU A 217 12.24 29.13 6.85
C LEU A 217 13.66 29.23 6.25
N ALA A 218 14.17 30.44 6.02
CA ALA A 218 15.46 30.65 5.40
C ALA A 218 16.63 30.03 6.18
N SER A 219 16.53 29.94 7.52
CA SER A 219 17.59 29.39 8.37
C SER A 219 17.63 27.85 8.39
N VAL A 220 16.60 27.18 7.87
CA VAL A 220 16.46 25.72 7.95
C VAL A 220 16.26 25.03 6.59
N LYS A 221 15.77 25.75 5.56
CA LYS A 221 15.36 25.17 4.26
C LYS A 221 16.39 24.28 3.56
N ASN A 222 17.69 24.53 3.78
CA ASN A 222 18.80 23.81 3.17
C ASN A 222 19.55 22.91 4.16
N ARG A 223 19.09 22.84 5.42
CA ARG A 223 19.78 22.11 6.49
C ARG A 223 19.19 20.76 6.79
N VAL A 224 17.93 20.54 6.38
CA VAL A 224 17.18 19.33 6.71
C VAL A 224 16.55 18.80 5.44
N ARG A 225 16.68 17.50 5.22
CA ARG A 225 15.89 16.75 4.25
C ARG A 225 15.25 15.58 4.97
N VAL A 226 13.94 15.47 4.85
CA VAL A 226 13.17 14.38 5.45
C VAL A 226 12.83 13.39 4.35
N SER A 227 13.20 12.14 4.55
CA SER A 227 12.84 11.04 3.64
C SER A 227 11.35 10.71 3.79
N TRP A 228 10.79 9.99 2.81
CA TRP A 228 9.39 9.55 2.92
C TRP A 228 9.16 8.68 4.16
N ASP A 229 10.11 7.78 4.44
CA ASP A 229 9.96 6.78 5.49
C ASP A 229 10.09 7.43 6.88
N GLU A 230 11.03 8.37 7.05
CA GLU A 230 11.12 9.22 8.25
C GLU A 230 9.85 10.06 8.47
N ALA A 231 9.31 10.66 7.39
CA ALA A 231 8.07 11.44 7.47
C ALA A 231 6.87 10.57 7.87
N GLN A 232 6.80 9.35 7.34
CA GLN A 232 5.75 8.39 7.65
C GLN A 232 5.85 7.89 9.09
N GLU A 233 7.05 7.61 9.58
CA GLU A 233 7.27 7.17 10.96
C GLU A 233 6.80 8.23 11.98
N VAL A 234 7.17 9.50 11.77
CA VAL A 234 6.67 10.60 12.61
C VAL A 234 5.17 10.81 12.47
N PHE A 235 4.63 10.62 11.26
CA PHE A 235 3.21 10.74 11.02
C PHE A 235 2.43 9.67 11.79
N ASP A 236 2.81 8.41 11.66
CA ASP A 236 2.15 7.26 12.28
C ASP A 236 2.36 7.25 13.81
N GLY A 237 3.54 7.66 14.29
CA GLY A 237 3.88 7.63 15.72
C GLY A 237 3.44 8.84 16.55
N SER A 238 3.27 10.02 15.94
CA SER A 238 2.96 11.27 16.68
C SER A 238 1.76 12.03 16.12
N THR A 239 1.67 12.17 14.80
CA THR A 239 0.67 13.05 14.19
C THR A 239 -0.70 12.38 14.13
N LEU A 240 -0.77 11.20 13.53
CA LEU A 240 -2.00 10.43 13.37
C LEU A 240 -2.65 10.09 14.73
N PRO A 241 -1.93 9.66 15.79
CA PRO A 241 -2.53 9.43 17.11
C PRO A 241 -3.20 10.67 17.70
N ARG A 242 -2.60 11.85 17.53
CA ARG A 242 -3.16 13.13 18.02
C ARG A 242 -4.45 13.48 17.31
N PHE A 243 -4.49 13.31 15.98
CA PHE A 243 -5.68 13.56 15.18
C PHE A 243 -6.76 12.49 15.38
N ALA A 244 -6.38 11.23 15.55
CA ALA A 244 -7.28 10.14 15.92
C ALA A 244 -7.98 10.45 17.26
N LYS A 245 -7.22 10.87 18.28
CA LYS A 245 -7.78 11.27 19.58
C LYS A 245 -8.70 12.48 19.46
N THR A 246 -8.25 13.51 18.75
CA THR A 246 -9.06 14.72 18.51
C THR A 246 -10.38 14.38 17.82
N THR A 247 -10.34 13.48 16.82
CA THR A 247 -11.52 13.00 16.09
C THR A 247 -12.45 12.21 16.99
N GLN A 248 -11.91 11.29 17.78
CA GLN A 248 -12.66 10.51 18.77
C GLN A 248 -13.47 11.43 19.69
N THR A 249 -12.82 12.45 20.25
CA THR A 249 -13.48 13.43 21.14
C THR A 249 -14.51 14.27 20.39
N ALA A 250 -14.17 14.78 19.20
CA ALA A 250 -15.04 15.67 18.44
C ALA A 250 -16.35 15.00 18.03
N PHE A 251 -16.28 13.74 17.59
CA PHE A 251 -17.43 12.96 17.15
C PHE A 251 -18.04 12.07 18.25
N ARG A 252 -17.48 12.07 19.47
CA ARG A 252 -17.94 11.26 20.61
C ARG A 252 -17.96 9.76 20.28
N LEU A 253 -16.90 9.28 19.64
CA LEU A 253 -16.78 7.90 19.18
C LEU A 253 -16.14 7.01 20.25
N SER A 254 -16.63 5.78 20.39
CA SER A 254 -15.85 4.66 20.92
C SER A 254 -15.07 3.97 19.79
N GLU A 255 -14.03 3.21 20.15
CA GLU A 255 -13.12 2.57 19.21
C GLU A 255 -13.79 1.52 18.30
N ASP A 256 -14.84 0.88 18.79
CA ASP A 256 -15.61 -0.20 18.15
C ASP A 256 -16.85 0.30 17.38
N ARG A 257 -17.16 1.60 17.47
CA ARG A 257 -18.40 2.16 16.93
C ARG A 257 -18.47 2.11 15.40
N LEU A 258 -17.34 2.25 14.74
CA LEU A 258 -17.22 2.32 13.28
C LEU A 258 -15.99 1.55 12.81
N HIS A 259 -16.07 1.01 11.59
CA HIS A 259 -14.94 0.35 10.94
C HIS A 259 -13.73 1.30 10.82
N PRO A 260 -12.48 0.81 10.90
CA PRO A 260 -11.26 1.62 10.77
C PRO A 260 -11.20 2.52 9.52
N HIS A 261 -11.77 2.09 8.40
CA HIS A 261 -11.95 2.94 7.21
C HIS A 261 -12.82 4.18 7.50
N SER A 262 -13.97 3.98 8.14
CA SER A 262 -14.92 5.05 8.47
C SER A 262 -14.34 6.01 9.51
N ASN A 263 -13.65 5.49 10.53
CA ASN A 263 -12.89 6.29 11.48
C ASN A 263 -11.84 7.14 10.77
N GLY A 264 -11.03 6.52 9.93
CA GLY A 264 -9.97 7.20 9.19
C GLY A 264 -10.48 8.27 8.21
N ALA A 265 -11.63 8.06 7.58
CA ALA A 265 -12.30 9.11 6.80
C ALA A 265 -12.60 10.34 7.67
N LEU A 266 -13.14 10.15 8.89
CA LEU A 266 -13.40 11.25 9.84
C LEU A 266 -12.10 11.91 10.32
N VAL A 267 -11.04 11.13 10.55
CA VAL A 267 -9.72 11.67 10.88
C VAL A 267 -9.20 12.58 9.77
N SER A 268 -9.36 12.19 8.50
CA SER A 268 -9.01 13.05 7.36
C SER A 268 -9.79 14.37 7.34
N ILE A 269 -11.09 14.36 7.72
CA ILE A 269 -11.89 15.59 7.85
C ILE A 269 -11.31 16.50 8.92
N VAL A 270 -10.99 15.95 10.09
CA VAL A 270 -10.45 16.71 11.22
C VAL A 270 -9.05 17.21 10.91
N PHE A 271 -8.24 16.45 10.18
CA PHE A 271 -6.94 16.90 9.70
C PHE A 271 -7.07 18.13 8.79
N ASN A 272 -7.95 18.04 7.77
CA ASN A 272 -8.12 19.11 6.80
C ASN A 272 -8.80 20.37 7.36
N ARG A 273 -9.78 20.17 8.25
CA ARG A 273 -10.69 21.23 8.66
C ARG A 273 -10.60 21.57 10.14
N GLY A 274 -9.97 20.77 10.98
CA GLY A 274 -10.03 20.89 12.43
C GLY A 274 -11.37 20.43 13.02
N ALA A 275 -11.41 20.30 14.35
CA ALA A 275 -12.45 19.61 15.11
C ALA A 275 -13.69 20.44 15.50
N SER A 276 -13.74 21.73 15.12
CA SER A 276 -14.84 22.60 15.52
C SER A 276 -16.18 22.14 14.93
N MET A 277 -17.22 22.14 15.77
CA MET A 277 -18.61 21.85 15.40
C MET A 277 -19.48 23.11 15.31
N LYS A 278 -18.89 24.30 15.51
CA LYS A 278 -19.63 25.56 15.65
C LYS A 278 -19.69 26.36 14.35
N GLY A 279 -20.86 26.91 14.06
CA GLY A 279 -21.10 27.86 12.96
C GLY A 279 -21.52 27.23 11.63
N SER A 280 -22.00 28.05 10.72
CA SER A 280 -22.60 27.62 9.44
C SER A 280 -21.65 26.80 8.56
N ARG A 281 -20.34 27.06 8.64
CA ARG A 281 -19.32 26.29 7.90
C ARG A 281 -19.06 24.90 8.50
N ARG A 282 -19.57 24.60 9.71
CA ARG A 282 -19.38 23.33 10.43
C ARG A 282 -20.64 22.47 10.53
N ARG A 283 -21.74 22.91 9.93
CA ARG A 283 -23.04 22.25 9.95
C ARG A 283 -22.95 20.75 9.65
N GLU A 284 -22.30 20.39 8.55
CA GLU A 284 -22.21 18.98 8.12
C GLU A 284 -21.39 18.14 9.13
N MET A 285 -20.37 18.72 9.79
CA MET A 285 -19.62 18.01 10.83
C MET A 285 -20.48 17.76 12.08
N ALA A 286 -21.30 18.74 12.48
CA ALA A 286 -22.25 18.58 13.59
C ALA A 286 -23.31 17.51 13.25
N ASN A 287 -23.85 17.54 12.04
CA ASN A 287 -24.80 16.54 11.56
C ASN A 287 -24.20 15.13 11.57
N ILE A 288 -22.93 14.96 11.14
CA ILE A 288 -22.24 13.66 11.18
C ILE A 288 -22.19 13.11 12.60
N ARG A 289 -21.77 13.93 13.58
CA ARG A 289 -21.75 13.53 14.99
C ARG A 289 -23.13 13.06 15.46
N ASP A 290 -24.16 13.85 15.15
CA ASP A 290 -25.51 13.58 15.63
C ASP A 290 -26.12 12.36 14.93
N HIS A 291 -25.83 12.13 13.64
CA HIS A 291 -26.20 10.91 12.93
C HIS A 291 -25.53 9.66 13.49
N ILE A 292 -24.24 9.71 13.82
CA ILE A 292 -23.54 8.56 14.41
C ILE A 292 -24.11 8.24 15.80
N ALA A 293 -24.34 9.26 16.62
CA ALA A 293 -24.94 9.11 17.94
C ALA A 293 -26.34 8.47 17.87
N ALA A 294 -27.13 8.85 16.87
CA ALA A 294 -28.47 8.30 16.64
C ALA A 294 -28.51 6.96 15.88
N GLY A 295 -27.35 6.34 15.58
CA GLY A 295 -27.29 5.05 14.87
C GLY A 295 -27.49 5.15 13.35
N TYR A 296 -27.49 6.35 12.79
CA TYR A 296 -27.68 6.61 11.35
C TYR A 296 -26.36 6.84 10.62
N ALA A 297 -25.34 6.01 10.88
CA ALA A 297 -24.02 6.13 10.24
C ALA A 297 -24.09 6.11 8.70
N GLY A 298 -25.09 5.43 8.12
CA GLY A 298 -25.36 5.45 6.67
C GLY A 298 -25.66 6.83 6.06
N ARG A 299 -25.97 7.85 6.88
CA ARG A 299 -26.19 9.23 6.41
C ARG A 299 -24.89 10.03 6.30
N VAL A 300 -23.81 9.60 6.96
CA VAL A 300 -22.54 10.32 7.03
C VAL A 300 -21.93 10.61 5.65
N PRO A 301 -21.87 9.67 4.68
CA PRO A 301 -21.28 9.95 3.37
C PRO A 301 -21.95 11.13 2.65
N ARG A 302 -23.26 11.30 2.81
CA ARG A 302 -24.00 12.44 2.24
C ARG A 302 -23.58 13.76 2.88
N GLU A 303 -23.39 13.79 4.18
CA GLU A 303 -22.91 14.98 4.90
C GLU A 303 -21.48 15.34 4.46
N ILE A 304 -20.59 14.34 4.32
CA ILE A 304 -19.22 14.55 3.83
C ILE A 304 -19.24 15.20 2.43
N ARG A 305 -20.04 14.67 1.50
CA ARG A 305 -20.18 15.24 0.14
C ARG A 305 -20.84 16.62 0.16
N SER A 306 -21.81 16.85 1.05
CA SER A 306 -22.47 18.16 1.19
C SER A 306 -21.51 19.28 1.62
N MET A 307 -20.39 18.96 2.26
CA MET A 307 -19.35 19.95 2.59
C MET A 307 -18.76 20.64 1.35
N LYS A 308 -18.87 20.04 0.16
CA LYS A 308 -18.39 20.60 -1.12
C LYS A 308 -18.95 22.00 -1.41
N ARG A 309 -20.15 22.33 -0.91
CA ARG A 309 -20.76 23.67 -1.03
C ARG A 309 -19.85 24.81 -0.54
N LEU A 310 -18.86 24.51 0.28
CA LEU A 310 -17.94 25.51 0.85
C LEU A 310 -16.86 25.95 -0.13
N TRP A 311 -16.65 25.20 -1.21
CA TRP A 311 -15.54 25.36 -2.15
C TRP A 311 -15.95 25.28 -3.61
N GLN A 312 -17.16 24.80 -3.91
CA GLN A 312 -17.71 24.78 -5.26
C GLN A 312 -17.66 26.18 -5.89
N GLY A 313 -17.13 26.26 -7.12
CA GLY A 313 -16.95 27.50 -7.87
C GLY A 313 -15.80 28.39 -7.38
N ARG A 314 -14.92 27.90 -6.48
CA ARG A 314 -13.80 28.69 -5.91
C ARG A 314 -12.42 28.25 -6.38
N GLY A 315 -12.32 27.39 -7.39
CA GLY A 315 -11.05 26.84 -7.88
C GLY A 315 -10.33 25.92 -6.87
N LEU A 316 -11.05 25.41 -5.88
CA LEU A 316 -10.52 24.54 -4.82
C LEU A 316 -10.92 23.07 -5.05
N ASP A 317 -10.77 22.61 -6.29
CA ASP A 317 -11.27 21.31 -6.75
C ASP A 317 -10.59 20.12 -6.05
N GLY A 318 -9.37 20.30 -5.56
CA GLY A 318 -8.69 19.30 -4.73
C GLY A 318 -9.47 18.98 -3.46
N LEU A 319 -10.10 19.97 -2.82
CA LEU A 319 -10.92 19.76 -1.62
C LEU A 319 -12.25 19.05 -1.95
N ILE A 320 -12.80 19.32 -3.14
CA ILE A 320 -14.00 18.64 -3.64
C ILE A 320 -13.70 17.15 -3.85
N LYS A 321 -12.62 16.83 -4.58
CA LYS A 321 -12.16 15.43 -4.79
C LYS A 321 -11.91 14.73 -3.45
N ARG A 322 -11.28 15.42 -2.49
CA ARG A 322 -11.04 14.90 -1.14
C ARG A 322 -12.33 14.51 -0.41
N ARG A 323 -13.38 15.34 -0.47
CA ARG A 323 -14.68 14.99 0.14
C ARG A 323 -15.29 13.73 -0.48
N ASP A 324 -15.18 13.58 -1.80
CA ASP A 324 -15.73 12.40 -2.49
C ASP A 324 -14.94 11.13 -2.13
N ALA A 325 -13.61 11.21 -2.05
CA ALA A 325 -12.75 10.09 -1.65
C ALA A 325 -13.01 9.66 -0.19
N GLU A 326 -13.12 10.62 0.73
CA GLU A 326 -13.42 10.32 2.13
C GLU A 326 -14.82 9.74 2.32
N ALA A 327 -15.83 10.25 1.58
CA ALA A 327 -17.16 9.67 1.60
C ALA A 327 -17.14 8.22 1.08
N GLY A 328 -16.38 7.96 0.01
CA GLY A 328 -16.19 6.61 -0.52
C GLY A 328 -15.47 5.67 0.45
N LEU A 329 -14.44 6.15 1.15
CA LEU A 329 -13.75 5.38 2.19
C LEU A 329 -14.70 5.07 3.37
N PHE A 330 -15.51 6.04 3.79
CA PHE A 330 -16.51 5.82 4.83
C PHE A 330 -17.56 4.78 4.39
N GLU A 331 -18.03 4.84 3.14
CA GLU A 331 -18.97 3.86 2.56
C GLU A 331 -18.39 2.45 2.50
N ARG A 332 -17.08 2.30 2.22
CA ARG A 332 -16.42 1.00 2.32
C ARG A 332 -16.47 0.47 3.75
N GLY A 333 -16.14 1.29 4.74
CA GLY A 333 -16.23 0.90 6.14
C GLY A 333 -17.63 0.48 6.58
N LEU A 334 -18.69 1.08 6.02
CA LEU A 334 -20.08 0.65 6.29
C LEU A 334 -20.43 -0.72 5.68
N LYS A 335 -19.70 -1.16 4.65
CA LYS A 335 -19.92 -2.46 3.99
C LYS A 335 -19.10 -3.58 4.64
N MET A 336 -17.99 -3.22 5.29
CA MET A 336 -17.20 -4.17 6.06
C MET A 336 -17.93 -4.54 7.35
N ARG A 337 -17.83 -5.80 7.75
CA ARG A 337 -18.24 -6.20 9.09
C ARG A 337 -17.17 -5.68 10.08
N ASN A 338 -17.62 -5.02 11.14
CA ASN A 338 -16.77 -4.73 12.30
C ASN A 338 -16.39 -6.03 13.01
#